data_AF-A0A1V4RRR0-F1
#
_entry.id   AF-A0A1V4RRR0-F1
#
_cell.length_a   1.000
_cell.length_b   1.000
_cell.length_c   1.000
_cell.angle_alpha   90.00
_cell.angle_beta   90.00
_cell.angle_gamma   90.00
#
_symmetry.space_group_name_H-M   'P 1'
#
loop_
_entity.id
_entity.type
_entity.pdbx_description
1 polymer ?
#
loop_
_entity_poly.entity_id
_entity_poly.type
_entity_poly.pdbx_seq_one_letter_code
_entity_poly.pdbx_strand_id
1 'polypeptide(L)' 'MDEFSDLDLVVLVDSEKYQDVLKDRKEIAKRIGPLLESFTGEHVSEERLLVCLYGPPLLHVDLKFVSLTDAAAFPL' A
#
# COMPACT_ATOMS: atom_id res chain seq x y z
N MET A 1 -5.77 3.28 -18.44
CA MET A 1 -4.85 4.13 -17.66
C MET A 1 -4.12 5.05 -18.62
N ASP A 2 -3.99 6.29 -18.19
CA ASP A 2 -3.23 7.36 -18.84
C ASP A 2 -2.13 7.86 -17.89
N GLU A 3 -1.45 8.94 -18.27
CA GLU A 3 -0.34 9.53 -17.49
C GLU A 3 -0.78 10.19 -16.17
N PHE A 4 -2.08 10.40 -15.96
CA PHE A 4 -2.64 11.03 -14.76
C PHE A 4 -3.35 10.02 -13.84
N SER A 5 -3.37 8.75 -14.22
CA SER A 5 -3.96 7.66 -13.44
C SER A 5 -3.08 7.33 -12.23
N ASP A 6 -3.72 7.03 -11.11
CA ASP A 6 -3.09 6.40 -9.95
C ASP A 6 -2.94 4.87 -10.13
N LEU A 7 -2.25 4.25 -9.18
CA LEU A 7 -2.08 2.80 -9.09
C LEU A 7 -2.62 2.26 -7.78
N ASP A 8 -3.56 1.34 -7.85
CA ASP A 8 -3.98 0.52 -6.72
C ASP A 8 -3.26 -0.82 -6.72
N LEU A 9 -2.50 -1.11 -5.66
CA LEU A 9 -1.81 -2.39 -5.49
C LEU A 9 -2.27 -3.08 -4.22
N VAL A 10 -2.73 -4.33 -4.36
CA VAL A 10 -2.97 -5.23 -3.24
C VAL A 10 -1.71 -6.03 -2.96
N VAL A 11 -1.11 -5.78 -1.79
CA VAL A 11 0.07 -6.51 -1.31
C VAL A 11 -0.42 -7.66 -0.44
N LEU A 12 -0.39 -8.88 -1.00
CA LEU A 12 -0.67 -10.08 -0.25
C LEU A 12 0.51 -10.42 0.66
N VAL A 13 0.22 -10.64 1.94
CA VAL A 13 1.21 -10.88 2.99
C VAL A 13 0.93 -12.22 3.65
N ASP A 14 1.99 -12.98 3.89
CA ASP A 14 1.91 -14.17 4.75
C ASP A 14 1.26 -13.80 6.09
N SER A 15 0.24 -14.56 6.49
CA SER A 15 -0.57 -14.27 7.68
C SER A 15 0.26 -14.22 8.96
N GLU A 16 1.34 -15.00 9.06
CA GLU A 16 2.24 -14.98 10.21
C GLU A 16 3.08 -13.70 10.30
N LYS A 17 3.28 -13.01 9.16
CA LYS A 17 4.10 -11.79 9.04
C LYS A 17 3.27 -10.52 8.94
N TYR A 18 1.96 -10.64 8.82
CA TYR A 18 1.07 -9.52 8.50
C TYR A 18 1.21 -8.33 9.45
N GLN A 19 1.25 -8.58 10.76
CA GLN A 19 1.37 -7.51 11.76
C GLN A 19 2.72 -6.79 11.71
N ASP A 20 3.80 -7.52 11.45
CA ASP A 20 5.13 -6.92 11.34
C ASP A 20 5.26 -6.12 10.04
N VAL A 21 4.73 -6.65 8.93
CA VAL A 21 4.66 -5.94 7.65
C VAL A 21 3.81 -4.68 7.73
N LEU A 22 2.67 -4.71 8.43
CA LEU A 22 1.89 -3.49 8.66
C LEU A 22 2.70 -2.46 9.44
N LYS A 23 3.43 -2.83 10.50
CA LYS A 23 4.28 -1.87 11.22
C LYS A 23 5.36 -1.26 10.33
N ASP A 24 5.96 -2.07 9.45
CA ASP A 24 7.07 -1.67 8.58
C ASP A 24 6.64 -1.11 7.21
N ARG A 25 5.33 -0.99 6.94
CA ARG A 25 4.79 -0.67 5.61
C ARG A 25 5.36 0.61 4.97
N LYS A 26 5.66 1.63 5.79
CA LYS A 26 6.29 2.87 5.31
C LYS A 26 7.74 2.64 4.85
N GLU A 27 8.50 1.82 5.58
CA GLU A 27 9.86 1.45 5.20
C GLU A 27 9.88 0.55 3.96
N ILE A 28 8.85 -0.30 3.80
CA ILE A 28 8.64 -1.06 2.57
C ILE A 28 8.40 -0.11 1.40
N ALA A 29 7.48 0.86 1.53
CA ALA A 29 7.19 1.84 0.47
C ALA A 29 8.44 2.64 0.06
N LYS A 30 9.27 3.09 1.02
CA LYS A 30 10.55 3.78 0.75
C LYS A 30 11.52 2.95 -0.09
N ARG A 31 11.44 1.62 -0.04
CA ARG A 31 12.31 0.72 -0.82
C ARG A 31 11.79 0.45 -2.23
N ILE A 32 10.49 0.68 -2.50
CA ILE A 32 9.88 0.44 -3.81
C ILE A 32 10.33 1.49 -4.84
N GLY A 33 10.48 2.75 -4.41
CA GLY A 33 10.83 3.84 -5.30
C GLY A 33 11.20 5.12 -4.56
N PRO A 34 11.39 6.24 -5.28
CA PRO A 34 11.71 7.53 -4.68
C PRO A 34 10.47 8.11 -3.99
N LEU A 35 10.19 7.64 -2.78
CA LEU A 35 9.04 8.05 -1.99
C LEU A 35 9.24 9.50 -1.52
N LEU A 36 8.31 10.36 -1.89
CA LEU A 36 8.25 11.75 -1.44
C LEU A 36 7.52 11.87 -0.10
N GLU A 37 6.38 11.20 0.03
CA GLU A 37 5.56 11.21 1.26
C GLU A 37 4.64 9.97 1.33
N SER A 38 4.24 9.57 2.54
CA SER A 38 3.25 8.49 2.74
C SER A 38 2.38 8.67 3.97
N PHE A 39 1.10 8.35 3.84
CA PHE A 39 0.11 8.51 4.89
C PHE A 39 -0.84 7.31 4.98
N THR A 40 -1.30 7.06 6.20
CA THR A 40 -2.18 5.97 6.54
C THR A 40 -3.64 6.31 6.19
N GLY A 41 -4.40 5.31 5.77
CA GLY A 41 -5.84 5.42 5.49
C GLY A 41 -6.73 5.58 6.73
N GLU A 42 -6.19 6.02 7.86
CA GLU A 42 -6.95 6.18 9.12
C GLU A 42 -8.14 7.14 8.97
N HIS A 43 -8.00 8.15 8.12
CA HIS A 43 -9.06 9.13 7.81
C HIS A 43 -10.26 8.53 7.05
N VAL A 44 -10.10 7.33 6.49
CA VAL A 44 -11.15 6.56 5.79
C VAL A 44 -11.44 5.23 6.47
N SER A 45 -10.99 5.06 7.73
CA SER A 45 -11.17 3.83 8.51
C SER A 45 -10.57 2.56 7.86
N GLU A 46 -9.51 2.71 7.06
CA GLU A 46 -8.79 1.59 6.43
C GLU A 46 -7.31 1.60 6.85
N GLU A 47 -7.01 0.99 7.99
CA GLU A 47 -5.66 0.94 8.58
C GLU A 47 -4.64 0.19 7.71
N ARG A 48 -5.15 -0.67 6.82
CA ARG A 48 -4.37 -1.50 5.90
C ARG A 48 -3.90 -0.75 4.66
N LEU A 49 -4.44 0.44 4.42
CA LEU A 49 -4.10 1.29 3.29
C LEU A 49 -2.94 2.22 3.67
N LEU A 50 -1.94 2.24 2.79
CA LEU A 50 -0.87 3.23 2.79
C LEU A 50 -0.90 3.95 1.45
N VAL A 51 -1.25 5.23 1.49
CA VAL A 51 -1.24 6.10 0.33
C VAL A 51 0.16 6.66 0.17
N CYS A 52 0.72 6.57 -1.03
CA CYS A 52 2.11 6.91 -1.33
C CYS A 52 2.20 7.91 -2.49
N LEU A 53 3.07 8.91 -2.34
CA LEU A 53 3.48 9.80 -3.42
C LEU A 53 4.93 9.53 -3.77
N TYR A 54 5.18 9.08 -5.01
CA TYR A 54 6.52 8.86 -5.54
C TYR A 54 6.89 9.94 -6.55
N GLY A 55 8.19 10.17 -6.76
CA GLY A 55 8.64 10.95 -7.91
C GLY A 55 10.07 11.44 -7.85
N PRO A 56 10.51 12.19 -8.89
CA PRO A 56 9.78 12.54 -10.12
C PRO A 56 9.75 11.42 -11.19
N PRO A 57 8.73 11.37 -12.10
CA PRO A 57 7.51 12.21 -12.11
C PRO A 57 6.58 11.87 -10.95
N LEU A 58 5.67 12.78 -10.58
CA LEU A 58 4.75 12.56 -9.48
C LEU A 58 3.81 11.39 -9.81
N LEU A 59 3.79 10.38 -8.96
CA LEU A 59 2.94 9.20 -9.09
C LEU A 59 2.25 8.92 -7.76
N HIS A 60 0.92 8.76 -7.81
CA HIS A 60 0.09 8.38 -6.69
C HIS A 60 -0.11 6.85 -6.70
N VAL A 61 0.17 6.20 -5.57
CA VAL A 61 0.02 4.75 -5.42
C VAL A 61 -0.63 4.42 -4.09
N ASP A 62 -1.72 3.66 -4.15
CA ASP A 62 -2.41 3.09 -3.01
C ASP A 62 -1.92 1.67 -2.76
N LEU A 63 -1.21 1.46 -1.66
CA LEU A 63 -0.76 0.14 -1.22
C LEU A 63 -1.71 -0.40 -0.16
N LYS A 64 -2.49 -1.43 -0.51
CA LYS A 64 -3.37 -2.12 0.42
C LYS A 64 -2.78 -3.45 0.85
N PHE A 65 -2.41 -3.57 2.11
CA PHE A 65 -1.83 -4.80 2.66
C PHE A 65 -2.94 -5.76 3.11
N VAL A 66 -2.91 -7.00 2.64
CA VAL A 66 -3.94 -8.00 2.93
C VAL A 66 -3.27 -9.31 3.34
N SER A 67 -3.72 -9.89 4.46
CA SER A 67 -3.29 -11.23 4.89
C SER A 67 -3.76 -12.28 3.87
N LEU A 68 -2.94 -13.28 3.56
CA LEU A 68 -3.30 -14.38 2.65
C LEU A 68 -4.59 -15.09 3.05
N THR A 69 -4.86 -15.25 4.35
CA THR A 69 -6.12 -15.82 4.85
C THR A 69 -7.35 -14.98 4.49
N ASP A 70 -7.18 -13.67 4.33
CA ASP A 70 -8.27 -12.73 4.06
C ASP A 70 -8.47 -12.53 2.56
N ALA A 71 -7.48 -12.94 1.74
CA ALA A 71 -7.51 -12.79 0.29
C ALA A 71 -8.68 -13.53 -0.37
N ALA A 72 -9.13 -14.65 0.21
CA ALA A 72 -10.30 -15.39 -0.29
C ALA A 72 -11.62 -14.60 -0.14
N ALA A 73 -11.67 -13.63 0.78
CA ALA A 73 -12.82 -12.74 0.98
C ALA A 73 -12.72 -11.45 0.15
N PHE A 74 -11.62 -11.26 -0.59
CA PHE A 74 -11.37 -10.08 -1.40
C PHE A 74 -11.59 -10.41 -2.89
N PRO A 75 -12.61 -9.85 -3.57
CA PRO A 75 -12.66 -9.94 -5.02
C PRO A 75 -11.52 -9.07 -5.58
N LEU A 76 -10.58 -9.72 -6.27
CA LEU A 76 -9.59 -9.05 -7.13
C LEU A 76 -10.26 -8.55 -8.41
#